data_AF-A0A3P3WDB0-F1
#
_entry.id   AF-A0A3P3WDB0-F1
#
_cell.length_a   1.000
_cell.length_b   1.000
_cell.length_c   1.000
_cell.angle_alpha   90.00
_cell.angle_beta   90.00
_cell.angle_gamma   90.00
#
_symmetry.space_group_name_H-M   'P 1'
#
loop_
_entity.id
_entity.type
_entity.pdbx_description
1 polymer ?
#
loop_
_entity_poly.entity_id
_entity_poly.type
_entity_poly.pdbx_seq_one_letter_code
_entity_poly.pdbx_strand_id
1 'polypeptide(L)'
;MKSQQEKTSKLISYWLRHNPEEANIFVNEFGWAKIENVLTALNSQNISLTINELIEVNRSFDKIRWEIDLESEKIRATHGHSIPILLDGKEEKPPEYLYHGTAVSSLSNIIKNGILTMNRQYVHLSENLEMATKVAKRHGKPFIIEVDTEELLKAGFTFYKTSENVWLTQQIPPEFLNFEPWFPTTDKDNFYINELKREIGNRIFHKLYFHLNDLELVWNTSTCDDTLFRDNKTGKHYMIHLTFTRKSQETNGFPGFDTFDSFEDWLENGLYMDQQFYYEFK
;
A
#
# COMPACT_ATOMS: atom_id res chain seq x y z
N MET A 1 -11.05 19.03 46.94
CA MET A 1 -11.40 17.67 46.47
C MET A 1 -11.95 17.79 45.05
N LYS A 2 -11.54 16.94 44.11
CA LYS A 2 -12.10 16.94 42.75
C LYS A 2 -13.58 16.51 42.80
N SER A 3 -14.44 17.16 42.02
CA SER A 3 -15.87 16.82 41.97
C SER A 3 -16.07 15.38 41.47
N GLN A 4 -17.20 14.74 41.81
CA GLN A 4 -17.50 13.39 41.33
C GLN A 4 -17.54 13.33 39.79
N GLN A 5 -18.01 14.41 39.14
CA GLN A 5 -18.01 14.57 37.69
C GLN A 5 -16.59 14.63 37.11
N GLU A 6 -15.65 15.31 37.76
CA GLU A 6 -14.24 15.36 37.31
C GLU A 6 -13.55 13.99 37.36
N LYS A 7 -13.85 13.19 38.40
CA LYS A 7 -13.32 11.83 38.51
C LYS A 7 -13.88 10.93 37.42
N THR A 8 -15.19 10.99 37.21
CA THR A 8 -15.90 10.21 36.17
C THR A 8 -15.39 10.55 34.78
N SER A 9 -15.25 11.85 34.47
CA SER A 9 -14.72 12.28 33.17
C SER A 9 -13.27 11.84 32.93
N LYS A 10 -12.43 11.82 33.97
CA LYS A 10 -11.06 11.29 33.87
C LYS A 10 -11.03 9.79 33.61
N LEU A 11 -11.90 9.04 34.27
CA LEU A 11 -11.99 7.60 34.13
C LEU A 11 -12.43 7.21 32.71
N ILE A 12 -13.52 7.79 32.21
CA ILE A 12 -13.99 7.55 30.83
C ILE A 12 -12.90 7.95 29.81
N SER A 13 -12.27 9.10 30.00
CA SER A 13 -11.18 9.53 29.11
C SER A 13 -9.98 8.58 29.17
N TYR A 14 -9.68 8.00 30.33
CA TYR A 14 -8.59 7.05 30.48
C TYR A 14 -8.88 5.75 29.72
N TRP A 15 -10.08 5.19 29.85
CA TRP A 15 -10.47 4.00 29.08
C TRP A 15 -10.44 4.27 27.58
N LEU A 16 -11.00 5.39 27.12
CA LEU A 16 -11.05 5.70 25.69
C LEU A 16 -9.69 6.08 25.07
N ARG A 17 -8.70 6.50 25.88
CA ARG A 17 -7.40 6.99 25.37
C ARG A 17 -6.22 6.06 25.61
N HIS A 18 -6.26 5.28 26.67
CA HIS A 18 -5.06 4.64 27.21
C HIS A 18 -5.24 3.15 27.44
N ASN A 19 -6.38 2.74 27.99
CA ASN A 19 -6.57 1.35 28.39
C ASN A 19 -8.05 0.92 28.30
N PRO A 20 -8.59 0.73 27.09
CA PRO A 20 -9.98 0.32 26.91
C PRO A 20 -10.24 -1.12 27.40
N GLU A 21 -9.21 -1.98 27.36
CA GLU A 21 -9.29 -3.38 27.81
C GLU A 21 -9.56 -3.50 29.32
N GLU A 22 -9.06 -2.59 30.15
CA GLU A 22 -9.33 -2.58 31.60
C GLU A 22 -10.83 -2.49 31.92
N ALA A 23 -11.61 -1.88 31.04
CA ALA A 23 -13.05 -1.73 31.15
C ALA A 23 -13.85 -2.70 30.27
N ASN A 24 -13.17 -3.65 29.60
CA ASN A 24 -13.76 -4.51 28.57
C ASN A 24 -14.49 -3.71 27.48
N ILE A 25 -13.94 -2.55 27.12
CA ILE A 25 -14.47 -1.69 26.07
C ILE A 25 -13.70 -1.99 24.79
N PHE A 26 -14.41 -2.30 23.71
CA PHE A 26 -13.82 -2.32 22.38
C PHE A 26 -13.83 -0.90 21.81
N VAL A 27 -12.64 -0.36 21.56
CA VAL A 27 -12.43 0.88 20.83
C VAL A 27 -11.97 0.52 19.43
N ASN A 28 -12.72 0.92 18.41
CA ASN A 28 -12.32 0.68 17.04
C ASN A 28 -11.15 1.60 16.63
N GLU A 29 -10.66 1.38 15.43
CA GLU A 29 -9.53 2.11 14.88
C GLU A 29 -9.72 3.64 14.75
N PHE A 30 -10.96 4.16 14.83
CA PHE A 30 -11.27 5.60 14.82
C PHE A 30 -11.50 6.20 16.20
N GLY A 31 -11.23 5.41 17.26
CA GLY A 31 -11.47 5.80 18.64
C GLY A 31 -12.91 5.56 19.13
N TRP A 32 -13.81 5.05 18.29
CA TRP A 32 -15.22 4.85 18.65
C TRP A 32 -15.42 3.58 19.47
N ALA A 33 -16.12 3.72 20.59
CA ALA A 33 -16.67 2.64 21.39
C ALA A 33 -18.20 2.78 21.44
N LYS A 34 -18.90 1.68 21.73
CA LYS A 34 -20.33 1.74 22.01
C LYS A 34 -20.59 2.44 23.35
N ILE A 35 -21.59 3.33 23.39
CA ILE A 35 -21.99 4.03 24.63
C ILE A 35 -22.42 3.02 25.70
N GLU A 36 -23.13 1.96 25.32
CA GLU A 36 -23.59 0.90 26.24
C GLU A 36 -22.44 0.25 27.04
N ASN A 37 -21.29 0.03 26.39
CA ASN A 37 -20.13 -0.59 27.01
C ASN A 37 -19.50 0.35 28.04
N VAL A 38 -19.42 1.65 27.72
CA VAL A 38 -18.93 2.67 28.65
C VAL A 38 -19.83 2.79 29.87
N LEU A 39 -21.16 2.83 29.68
CA LEU A 39 -22.11 2.91 30.79
C LEU A 39 -22.08 1.63 31.66
N THR A 40 -21.92 0.47 31.04
CA THR A 40 -21.77 -0.81 31.75
C THR A 40 -20.50 -0.83 32.60
N ALA A 41 -19.38 -0.36 32.05
CA ALA A 41 -18.12 -0.25 32.78
C ALA A 41 -18.17 0.76 33.93
N LEU A 42 -18.91 1.87 33.78
CA LEU A 42 -19.15 2.81 34.87
C LEU A 42 -20.00 2.19 35.98
N ASN A 43 -21.06 1.47 35.63
CA ASN A 43 -21.92 0.79 36.58
C ASN A 43 -21.14 -0.24 37.41
N SER A 44 -20.19 -0.98 36.81
CA SER A 44 -19.32 -1.89 37.57
C SER A 44 -18.38 -1.18 38.54
N GLN A 45 -18.14 0.12 38.36
CA GLN A 45 -17.41 0.99 39.28
C GLN A 45 -18.33 1.71 40.28
N ASN A 46 -19.61 1.30 40.40
CA ASN A 46 -20.66 1.93 41.20
C ASN A 46 -20.94 3.39 40.79
N ILE A 47 -20.77 3.72 39.51
CA ILE A 47 -21.09 5.02 38.93
C ILE A 47 -22.23 4.81 37.92
N SER A 48 -23.44 5.17 38.30
CA SER A 48 -24.60 5.09 37.40
C SER A 48 -24.77 6.40 36.65
N LEU A 49 -24.77 6.35 35.32
CA LEU A 49 -25.11 7.47 34.44
C LEU A 49 -26.06 7.01 33.34
N THR A 50 -27.03 7.85 33.02
CA THR A 50 -27.80 7.81 31.78
C THR A 50 -27.02 8.45 30.63
N ILE A 51 -27.45 8.22 29.39
CA ILE A 51 -26.86 8.89 28.21
C ILE A 51 -26.97 10.42 28.34
N ASN A 52 -28.10 10.93 28.85
CA ASN A 52 -28.29 12.37 29.05
C ASN A 52 -27.30 12.93 30.07
N GLU A 53 -27.10 12.26 31.21
CA GLU A 53 -26.12 12.68 32.22
C GLU A 53 -24.68 12.58 31.70
N LEU A 54 -24.37 11.59 30.84
CA LEU A 54 -23.07 11.49 30.16
C LEU A 54 -22.82 12.70 29.24
N ILE A 55 -23.85 13.15 28.50
CA ILE A 55 -23.79 14.36 27.68
C ILE A 55 -23.59 15.60 28.55
N GLU A 56 -24.30 15.70 29.67
CA GLU A 56 -24.13 16.81 30.63
C GLU A 56 -22.70 16.85 31.20
N VAL A 57 -22.14 15.71 31.59
CA VAL A 57 -20.74 15.60 32.04
C VAL A 57 -19.77 16.02 30.93
N ASN A 58 -20.04 15.71 29.67
CA ASN A 58 -19.18 16.15 28.57
C ASN A 58 -19.23 17.67 28.35
N ARG A 59 -20.41 18.29 28.57
CA ARG A 59 -20.65 19.73 28.41
C ARG A 59 -20.22 20.57 29.62
N SER A 60 -20.04 19.96 30.79
CA SER A 60 -19.70 20.67 32.04
C SER A 60 -18.25 21.15 32.14
N PHE A 61 -17.48 21.09 31.04
CA PHE A 61 -16.06 21.46 31.01
C PHE A 61 -15.75 22.36 29.82
N ASP A 62 -14.76 23.24 29.99
CA ASP A 62 -14.32 24.21 28.96
C ASP A 62 -13.85 23.56 27.64
N LYS A 63 -13.52 22.27 27.67
CA LYS A 63 -13.10 21.49 26.51
C LYS A 63 -14.02 20.29 26.35
N ILE A 64 -14.59 20.14 25.16
CA ILE A 64 -15.32 18.93 24.75
C ILE A 64 -14.30 17.78 24.71
N ARG A 65 -14.48 16.79 25.59
CA ARG A 65 -13.54 15.67 25.74
C ARG A 65 -13.89 14.47 24.89
N TRP A 66 -15.18 14.34 24.58
CA TRP A 66 -15.72 13.24 23.79
C TRP A 66 -16.62 13.74 22.68
N GLU A 67 -16.58 13.04 21.56
CA GLU A 67 -17.60 13.09 20.52
C GLU A 67 -18.61 11.97 20.82
N ILE A 68 -19.91 12.28 20.75
CA ILE A 68 -21.00 11.35 21.01
C ILE A 68 -21.91 11.37 19.80
N ASP A 69 -22.03 10.22 19.12
CA ASP A 69 -22.95 9.99 18.02
C ASP A 69 -24.15 9.19 18.56
N LEU A 70 -25.30 9.85 18.61
CA LEU A 70 -26.55 9.25 19.11
C LEU A 70 -27.26 8.39 18.07
N GLU A 71 -26.97 8.57 16.78
CA GLU A 71 -27.59 7.76 15.72
C GLU A 71 -26.95 6.38 15.67
N SER A 72 -25.61 6.31 15.79
CA SER A 72 -24.88 5.04 15.83
C SER A 72 -24.59 4.52 17.24
N GLU A 73 -25.03 5.25 18.28
CA GLU A 73 -24.83 4.95 19.70
C GLU A 73 -23.35 4.77 20.10
N LYS A 74 -22.48 5.65 19.59
CA LYS A 74 -21.02 5.59 19.80
C LYS A 74 -20.46 6.81 20.52
N ILE A 75 -19.35 6.61 21.21
CA ILE A 75 -18.56 7.65 21.89
C ILE A 75 -17.07 7.45 21.61
N ARG A 76 -16.34 8.54 21.37
CA ARG A 76 -14.87 8.54 21.28
C ARG A 76 -14.27 9.73 22.01
N ALA A 77 -13.03 9.61 22.47
CA ALA A 77 -12.29 10.79 22.90
C ALA A 77 -11.90 11.65 21.68
N THR A 78 -11.88 12.96 21.85
CA THR A 78 -11.54 13.91 20.77
C THR A 78 -10.03 14.13 20.61
N HIS A 79 -9.24 13.75 21.61
CA HIS A 79 -7.79 13.98 21.66
C HIS A 79 -7.10 13.14 22.76
N GLY A 80 -5.77 13.09 22.73
CA GLY A 80 -4.96 12.61 23.87
C GLY A 80 -4.83 11.09 23.98
N HIS A 81 -5.00 10.37 22.87
CA HIS A 81 -4.85 8.93 22.81
C HIS A 81 -3.38 8.54 22.92
N SER A 82 -3.09 7.54 23.74
CA SER A 82 -1.86 6.75 23.67
C SER A 82 -2.09 5.39 23.03
N ILE A 83 -3.35 4.96 22.92
CA ILE A 83 -3.72 3.86 22.03
C ILE A 83 -3.70 4.35 20.58
N PRO A 84 -3.23 3.52 19.64
CA PRO A 84 -3.10 3.96 18.27
C PRO A 84 -4.50 3.99 17.60
N ILE A 85 -4.92 5.19 17.18
CA ILE A 85 -6.21 5.44 16.50
C ILE A 85 -6.05 6.47 15.37
N LEU A 86 -6.95 6.39 14.40
CA LEU A 86 -7.15 7.32 13.30
C LEU A 86 -8.30 8.29 13.64
N LEU A 87 -8.03 9.39 14.32
CA LEU A 87 -9.07 10.36 14.70
C LEU A 87 -9.89 10.92 13.52
N ASP A 88 -9.27 11.00 12.34
CA ASP A 88 -9.82 11.76 11.22
C ASP A 88 -10.25 10.92 10.01
N GLY A 89 -10.11 9.59 10.06
CA GLY A 89 -10.53 8.73 8.96
C GLY A 89 -12.04 8.53 8.97
N LYS A 90 -12.73 8.85 7.87
CA LYS A 90 -14.08 8.36 7.61
C LYS A 90 -14.02 7.25 6.58
N GLU A 91 -14.79 6.19 6.79
CA GLU A 91 -14.98 5.18 5.76
C GLU A 91 -15.57 5.86 4.53
N GLU A 92 -14.88 5.74 3.41
CA GLU A 92 -15.25 6.42 2.18
C GLU A 92 -14.85 5.54 0.99
N LYS A 93 -15.64 5.61 -0.09
CA LYS A 93 -15.29 4.93 -1.33
C LYS A 93 -14.11 5.68 -2.00
N PRO A 94 -12.97 5.02 -2.25
CA PRO A 94 -11.84 5.63 -2.94
C PRO A 94 -12.12 5.89 -4.42
N PRO A 95 -11.34 6.77 -5.08
CA PRO A 95 -11.22 6.82 -6.53
C PRO A 95 -10.67 5.51 -7.08
N GLU A 96 -10.92 5.21 -8.36
CA GLU A 96 -10.52 3.95 -9.04
C GLU A 96 -9.06 3.58 -8.75
N TYR A 97 -8.14 4.54 -8.85
CA TYR A 97 -6.73 4.37 -8.53
C TYR A 97 -6.29 5.26 -7.37
N LEU A 98 -5.44 4.69 -6.52
CA LEU A 98 -4.65 5.42 -5.55
C LEU A 98 -3.17 5.07 -5.71
N TYR A 99 -2.29 5.92 -5.16
CA TYR A 99 -0.85 5.80 -5.37
C TYR A 99 -0.10 5.62 -4.07
N HIS A 100 0.80 4.63 -4.04
CA HIS A 100 1.75 4.44 -2.96
C HIS A 100 3.14 4.90 -3.40
N GLY A 101 3.64 5.95 -2.75
CA GLY A 101 5.01 6.41 -2.94
C GLY A 101 5.98 5.70 -2.00
N THR A 102 6.99 5.04 -2.57
CA THR A 102 8.00 4.27 -1.84
C THR A 102 9.41 4.52 -2.37
N ALA A 103 10.42 3.86 -1.81
CA ALA A 103 11.77 3.86 -2.36
C ALA A 103 12.00 2.60 -3.21
N VAL A 104 12.80 2.71 -4.28
CA VAL A 104 13.21 1.58 -5.12
C VAL A 104 13.79 0.42 -4.30
N SER A 105 14.55 0.72 -3.25
CA SER A 105 15.12 -0.28 -2.33
C SER A 105 14.06 -1.12 -1.58
N SER A 106 12.81 -0.66 -1.54
CA SER A 106 11.70 -1.38 -0.92
C SER A 106 10.95 -2.29 -1.89
N LEU A 107 11.19 -2.17 -3.21
CA LEU A 107 10.42 -2.88 -4.24
C LEU A 107 10.54 -4.40 -4.15
N SER A 108 11.75 -4.94 -3.93
CA SER A 108 11.94 -6.41 -3.80
C SER A 108 11.05 -6.99 -2.68
N ASN A 109 10.90 -6.27 -1.56
CA ASN A 109 10.00 -6.69 -0.48
C ASN A 109 8.52 -6.50 -0.83
N ILE A 110 8.16 -5.38 -1.47
CA ILE A 110 6.77 -5.07 -1.84
C ILE A 110 6.24 -6.03 -2.91
N ILE A 111 7.05 -6.35 -3.92
CA ILE A 111 6.71 -7.32 -4.97
C ILE A 111 6.42 -8.69 -4.34
N LYS A 112 7.15 -9.08 -3.30
CA LYS A 112 7.00 -10.38 -2.64
C LYS A 112 5.84 -10.44 -1.65
N ASN A 113 5.67 -9.39 -0.84
CA ASN A 113 4.82 -9.43 0.36
C ASN A 113 3.66 -8.43 0.31
N GLY A 114 3.58 -7.61 -0.72
CA GLY A 114 2.62 -6.52 -0.82
C GLY A 114 3.06 -5.30 -0.03
N ILE A 115 2.15 -4.31 0.09
CA ILE A 115 2.40 -3.12 0.90
C ILE A 115 1.94 -3.42 2.33
N LEU A 116 2.89 -3.55 3.24
CA LEU A 116 2.64 -3.73 4.67
C LEU A 116 2.53 -2.39 5.39
N THR A 117 1.84 -2.38 6.54
CA THR A 117 1.69 -1.17 7.36
C THR A 117 2.98 -0.79 8.10
N MET A 118 3.93 -1.72 8.19
CA MET A 118 5.21 -1.57 8.89
C MET A 118 4.99 -1.13 10.35
N ASN A 119 5.61 -0.02 10.78
CA ASN A 119 5.42 0.54 12.12
C ASN A 119 4.12 1.35 12.28
N ARG A 120 3.32 1.49 11.21
CA ARG A 120 2.03 2.18 11.22
C ARG A 120 0.90 1.16 11.32
N GLN A 121 -0.30 1.65 11.62
CA GLN A 121 -1.50 0.81 11.63
C GLN A 121 -2.11 0.58 10.24
N TYR A 122 -1.88 1.50 9.30
CA TYR A 122 -2.47 1.46 7.95
C TYR A 122 -1.44 1.78 6.89
N VAL A 123 -1.68 1.23 5.71
CA VAL A 123 -1.04 1.69 4.48
C VAL A 123 -1.57 3.08 4.16
N HIS A 124 -0.65 3.98 3.80
CA HIS A 124 -0.99 5.33 3.39
C HIS A 124 -0.90 5.42 1.88
N LEU A 125 -1.96 5.95 1.27
CA LEU A 125 -2.12 6.12 -0.15
C LEU A 125 -2.44 7.58 -0.47
N SER A 126 -2.01 8.02 -1.64
CA SER A 126 -2.24 9.37 -2.16
C SER A 126 -3.19 9.32 -3.35
N GLU A 127 -4.06 10.31 -3.46
CA GLU A 127 -4.96 10.47 -4.61
C GLU A 127 -4.24 11.02 -5.86
N ASN A 128 -3.09 11.69 -5.66
CA ASN A 128 -2.31 12.32 -6.74
C ASN A 128 -0.85 11.80 -6.77
N LEU A 129 -0.36 11.50 -7.97
CA LEU A 129 1.02 11.16 -8.30
C LEU A 129 2.04 12.16 -7.73
N GLU A 130 1.77 13.46 -7.79
CA GLU A 130 2.68 14.49 -7.27
C GLU A 130 2.89 14.34 -5.76
N MET A 131 1.82 14.02 -5.02
CA MET A 131 1.87 13.81 -3.58
C MET A 131 2.59 12.50 -3.26
N ALA A 132 2.26 11.40 -3.97
CA ALA A 132 2.96 10.13 -3.83
C ALA A 132 4.47 10.28 -4.09
N THR A 133 4.85 11.06 -5.10
CA THR A 133 6.24 11.38 -5.44
C THR A 133 6.95 12.17 -4.33
N LYS A 134 6.26 13.17 -3.74
CA LYS A 134 6.80 13.92 -2.59
C LYS A 134 7.01 13.02 -1.38
N VAL A 135 6.13 12.05 -1.14
CA VAL A 135 6.28 11.06 -0.07
C VAL A 135 7.45 10.12 -0.36
N ALA A 136 7.51 9.54 -1.56
CA ALA A 136 8.54 8.63 -2.02
C ALA A 136 9.96 9.22 -1.86
N LYS A 137 10.14 10.49 -2.26
CA LYS A 137 11.43 11.21 -2.17
C LYS A 137 12.00 11.30 -0.75
N ARG A 138 11.17 11.16 0.29
CA ARG A 138 11.65 11.16 1.69
C ARG A 138 12.35 9.86 2.07
N HIS A 139 12.09 8.78 1.33
CA HIS A 139 12.58 7.44 1.63
C HIS A 139 13.79 7.04 0.78
N GLY A 140 14.07 7.75 -0.31
CA GLY A 140 15.20 7.52 -1.19
C GLY A 140 14.86 7.78 -2.65
N LYS A 141 15.39 6.93 -3.53
CA LYS A 141 15.10 6.93 -4.97
C LYS A 141 13.60 6.62 -5.19
N PRO A 142 12.78 7.59 -5.66
CA PRO A 142 11.32 7.53 -5.51
C PRO A 142 10.64 6.62 -6.52
N PHE A 143 9.89 5.63 -6.07
CA PHE A 143 9.06 4.78 -6.94
C PHE A 143 7.58 4.92 -6.57
N ILE A 144 6.72 4.90 -7.58
CA ILE A 144 5.27 5.00 -7.45
C ILE A 144 4.63 3.69 -7.89
N ILE A 145 3.85 3.13 -6.99
CA ILE A 145 3.03 1.94 -7.22
C ILE A 145 1.58 2.42 -7.31
N GLU A 146 0.91 2.05 -8.38
CA GLU A 146 -0.52 2.30 -8.55
C GLU A 146 -1.30 1.14 -7.91
N VAL A 147 -2.39 1.46 -7.22
CA VAL A 147 -3.23 0.51 -6.49
C VAL A 147 -4.62 0.57 -7.10
N ASP A 148 -5.08 -0.56 -7.64
CA ASP A 148 -6.46 -0.75 -8.11
C ASP A 148 -7.37 -0.90 -6.88
N THR A 149 -8.12 0.16 -6.60
CA THR A 149 -9.00 0.17 -5.44
C THR A 149 -10.32 -0.54 -5.71
N GLU A 150 -10.74 -0.68 -6.98
CA GLU A 150 -11.98 -1.36 -7.31
C GLU A 150 -11.88 -2.86 -7.04
N GLU A 151 -10.76 -3.48 -7.44
CA GLU A 151 -10.49 -4.88 -7.14
C GLU A 151 -10.31 -5.12 -5.63
N LEU A 152 -9.68 -4.19 -4.91
CA LEU A 152 -9.59 -4.25 -3.45
C LEU A 152 -10.97 -4.16 -2.78
N LEU A 153 -11.83 -3.23 -3.22
CA LEU A 153 -13.21 -3.13 -2.70
C LEU A 153 -14.00 -4.42 -2.95
N LYS A 154 -13.89 -5.03 -4.14
CA LYS A 154 -14.52 -6.33 -4.46
C LYS A 154 -13.98 -7.45 -3.57
N ALA A 155 -12.70 -7.39 -3.21
CA ALA A 155 -12.05 -8.32 -2.28
C ALA A 155 -12.39 -8.04 -0.80
N GLY A 156 -13.19 -7.02 -0.49
CA GLY A 156 -13.67 -6.72 0.87
C GLY A 156 -12.77 -5.77 1.68
N PHE A 157 -11.85 -5.05 1.02
CA PHE A 157 -11.05 -4.03 1.69
C PHE A 157 -11.86 -2.77 1.99
N THR A 158 -11.58 -2.17 3.14
CA THR A 158 -12.15 -0.89 3.55
C THR A 158 -11.12 0.21 3.39
N PHE A 159 -11.59 1.40 3.03
CA PHE A 159 -10.77 2.58 2.86
C PHE A 159 -11.28 3.72 3.73
N TYR A 160 -10.35 4.52 4.21
CA TYR A 160 -10.65 5.67 5.04
C TYR A 160 -9.97 6.92 4.49
N LYS A 161 -10.70 8.03 4.41
CA LYS A 161 -10.17 9.32 3.99
C LYS A 161 -9.94 10.20 5.22
N THR A 162 -8.73 10.72 5.37
CA THR A 162 -8.41 11.69 6.43
C THR A 162 -8.80 13.11 6.02
N SER A 163 -8.88 14.00 7.01
CA SER A 163 -9.04 15.45 6.80
C SER A 163 -7.94 16.08 5.94
N GLU A 164 -6.77 15.45 5.85
CA GLU A 164 -5.63 15.88 5.04
C GLU A 164 -5.60 15.28 3.62
N ASN A 165 -6.71 14.67 3.17
CA ASN A 165 -6.82 13.96 1.88
C ASN A 165 -5.82 12.80 1.71
N VAL A 166 -5.44 12.15 2.80
CA VAL A 166 -4.67 10.90 2.78
C VAL A 166 -5.64 9.73 2.87
N TRP A 167 -5.43 8.74 2.02
CA TRP A 167 -6.22 7.51 2.02
C TRP A 167 -5.52 6.43 2.84
N LEU A 168 -6.30 5.70 3.62
CA LEU A 168 -5.82 4.67 4.53
C LEU A 168 -6.53 3.35 4.26
N THR A 169 -5.78 2.27 4.23
CA THR A 169 -6.33 0.91 4.16
C THR A 169 -5.41 -0.06 4.88
N GLN A 170 -5.84 -1.31 5.05
CA GLN A 170 -5.00 -2.36 5.63
C GLN A 170 -3.87 -2.75 4.67
N GLN A 171 -3.07 -3.76 5.01
CA GLN A 171 -2.01 -4.25 4.13
C GLN A 171 -2.55 -4.64 2.75
N ILE A 172 -1.86 -4.28 1.67
CA ILE A 172 -2.31 -4.52 0.29
C ILE A 172 -1.53 -5.70 -0.28
N PRO A 173 -2.18 -6.82 -0.65
CA PRO A 173 -1.51 -7.96 -1.26
C PRO A 173 -0.85 -7.62 -2.61
N PRO A 174 0.23 -8.34 -3.01
CA PRO A 174 0.96 -8.07 -4.27
C PRO A 174 0.10 -8.04 -5.52
N GLU A 175 -0.94 -8.88 -5.59
CA GLU A 175 -1.81 -9.03 -6.77
C GLU A 175 -2.67 -7.79 -7.09
N PHE A 176 -2.74 -6.82 -6.16
CA PHE A 176 -3.45 -5.55 -6.36
C PHE A 176 -2.49 -4.37 -6.64
N LEU A 177 -1.20 -4.66 -6.89
CA LEU A 177 -0.18 -3.66 -7.11
C LEU A 177 0.21 -3.60 -8.59
N ASN A 178 0.09 -2.41 -9.16
CA ASN A 178 0.49 -2.12 -10.53
C ASN A 178 1.82 -1.37 -10.53
N PHE A 179 2.79 -1.92 -11.26
CA PHE A 179 4.16 -1.39 -11.36
C PHE A 179 4.40 -0.71 -12.72
N GLU A 180 3.34 -0.10 -13.29
CA GLU A 180 3.33 0.48 -14.63
C GLU A 180 4.61 1.30 -14.93
N PRO A 181 5.17 1.14 -16.15
CA PRO A 181 4.61 0.39 -17.29
C PRO A 181 4.89 -1.12 -17.26
N TRP A 182 5.62 -1.57 -16.25
CA TRP A 182 6.07 -2.95 -16.12
C TRP A 182 5.09 -3.78 -15.29
N PHE A 183 4.90 -5.03 -15.67
CA PHE A 183 4.06 -5.97 -14.93
C PHE A 183 4.71 -7.35 -14.85
N PRO A 184 4.62 -8.01 -13.68
CA PRO A 184 5.07 -9.38 -13.54
C PRO A 184 4.16 -10.27 -14.40
N THR A 185 4.76 -11.22 -15.11
CA THR A 185 3.97 -12.14 -15.93
C THR A 185 3.84 -13.50 -15.26
N THR A 186 2.67 -14.11 -15.45
CA THR A 186 2.43 -15.51 -15.11
C THR A 186 2.34 -16.39 -16.35
N ASP A 187 2.68 -15.84 -17.54
CA ASP A 187 2.66 -16.56 -18.80
C ASP A 187 3.57 -17.79 -18.72
N LYS A 188 2.92 -18.94 -18.66
CA LYS A 188 3.56 -20.25 -18.89
C LYS A 188 3.68 -20.54 -20.38
N ASP A 189 3.02 -19.73 -21.20
CA ASP A 189 3.10 -19.83 -22.64
C ASP A 189 4.50 -19.38 -23.04
N ASN A 190 5.30 -20.34 -23.49
CA ASN A 190 6.67 -20.14 -23.96
C ASN A 190 6.75 -19.21 -25.19
N PHE A 191 5.72 -18.40 -25.51
CA PHE A 191 5.63 -17.53 -26.66
C PHE A 191 6.84 -16.60 -26.76
N TYR A 192 7.10 -15.78 -25.73
CA TYR A 192 8.23 -14.84 -25.71
C TYR A 192 9.59 -15.54 -25.80
N ILE A 193 9.75 -16.66 -25.09
CA ILE A 193 10.97 -17.49 -25.17
C ILE A 193 11.14 -18.08 -26.58
N ASN A 194 10.06 -18.55 -27.19
CA ASN A 194 10.08 -19.09 -28.55
C ASN A 194 10.38 -18.01 -29.58
N GLU A 195 9.87 -16.80 -29.37
CA GLU A 195 10.17 -15.65 -30.20
C GLU A 195 11.62 -15.23 -30.09
N LEU A 196 12.15 -15.15 -28.87
CA LEU A 196 13.58 -14.91 -28.63
C LEU A 196 14.46 -15.98 -29.30
N LYS A 197 14.07 -17.26 -29.18
CA LYS A 197 14.74 -18.38 -29.86
C LYS A 197 14.67 -18.24 -31.38
N ARG A 198 13.54 -17.79 -31.93
CA ARG A 198 13.35 -17.53 -33.36
C ARG A 198 14.25 -16.40 -33.85
N GLU A 199 14.35 -15.31 -33.10
CA GLU A 199 15.15 -14.13 -33.44
C GLU A 199 16.65 -14.40 -33.37
N ILE A 200 17.12 -15.06 -32.31
CA ILE A 200 18.53 -15.46 -32.20
C ILE A 200 18.85 -16.55 -33.23
N GLY A 201 17.93 -17.49 -33.48
CA GLY A 201 18.10 -18.58 -34.43
C GLY A 201 19.38 -19.37 -34.17
N ASN A 202 20.17 -19.61 -35.23
CA ASN A 202 21.45 -20.34 -35.16
C ASN A 202 22.68 -19.44 -34.96
N ARG A 203 22.50 -18.20 -34.47
CA ARG A 203 23.61 -17.24 -34.29
C ARG A 203 24.44 -17.61 -33.05
N ILE A 204 25.34 -18.59 -33.18
CA ILE A 204 26.21 -19.08 -32.10
C ILE A 204 27.10 -18.01 -31.44
N PHE A 205 27.34 -16.89 -32.14
CA PHE A 205 28.12 -15.76 -31.65
C PHE A 205 27.28 -14.79 -30.81
N HIS A 206 25.95 -14.94 -30.79
CA HIS A 206 25.09 -14.14 -29.94
C HIS A 206 25.33 -14.52 -28.48
N LYS A 207 25.53 -13.53 -27.60
CA LYS A 207 25.89 -13.75 -26.19
C LYS A 207 24.86 -14.60 -25.44
N LEU A 208 23.58 -14.50 -25.80
CA LEU A 208 22.51 -15.29 -25.18
C LEU A 208 22.31 -16.69 -25.80
N TYR A 209 22.99 -17.03 -26.90
CA TYR A 209 22.75 -18.28 -27.64
C TYR A 209 22.81 -19.53 -26.74
N PHE A 210 23.82 -19.60 -25.87
CA PHE A 210 24.02 -20.72 -24.95
C PHE A 210 23.19 -20.65 -23.66
N HIS A 211 22.48 -19.54 -23.45
CA HIS A 211 21.63 -19.31 -22.28
C HIS A 211 20.14 -19.51 -22.60
N LEU A 212 19.75 -19.55 -23.88
CA LEU A 212 18.36 -19.61 -24.36
C LEU A 212 17.44 -20.66 -23.71
N ASN A 213 18.00 -21.78 -23.23
CA ASN A 213 17.22 -22.84 -22.58
C ASN A 213 17.11 -22.67 -21.06
N ASP A 214 17.92 -21.80 -20.47
CA ASP A 214 17.94 -21.48 -19.04
C ASP A 214 17.19 -20.16 -18.74
N LEU A 215 16.71 -19.45 -19.79
CA LEU A 215 15.96 -18.21 -19.65
C LEU A 215 14.49 -18.48 -19.27
N GLU A 216 14.02 -17.70 -18.31
CA GLU A 216 12.63 -17.64 -17.86
C GLU A 216 12.14 -16.20 -17.99
N LEU A 217 10.98 -16.01 -18.60
CA LEU A 217 10.35 -14.69 -18.65
C LEU A 217 9.83 -14.34 -17.26
N VAL A 218 10.15 -13.15 -16.76
CA VAL A 218 9.74 -12.71 -15.43
C VAL A 218 8.86 -11.46 -15.46
N TRP A 219 9.12 -10.52 -16.37
CA TRP A 219 8.37 -9.27 -16.47
C TRP A 219 8.23 -8.81 -17.92
N ASN A 220 7.13 -8.13 -18.22
CA ASN A 220 6.83 -7.48 -19.50
C ASN A 220 6.45 -6.01 -19.27
N THR A 221 6.44 -5.21 -20.33
CA THR A 221 5.97 -3.83 -20.29
C THR A 221 4.89 -3.57 -21.35
N SER A 222 3.99 -2.62 -21.04
CA SER A 222 2.88 -2.22 -21.91
C SER A 222 3.27 -1.14 -22.93
N THR A 223 4.46 -0.54 -22.80
CA THR A 223 4.86 0.65 -23.57
C THR A 223 5.78 0.36 -24.76
N CYS A 224 6.45 -0.79 -24.77
CA CYS A 224 7.38 -1.19 -25.81
C CYS A 224 7.51 -2.73 -25.87
N ASP A 225 8.31 -3.23 -26.81
CA ASP A 225 8.57 -4.66 -26.99
C ASP A 225 9.69 -5.20 -26.07
N ASP A 226 10.00 -4.48 -24.98
CA ASP A 226 11.00 -4.91 -24.00
C ASP A 226 10.43 -5.98 -23.06
N THR A 227 11.27 -6.95 -22.73
CA THR A 227 10.89 -8.09 -21.89
C THR A 227 12.06 -8.45 -20.98
N LEU A 228 11.78 -8.75 -19.72
CA LEU A 228 12.79 -9.15 -18.76
C LEU A 228 12.82 -10.66 -18.62
N PHE A 229 13.98 -11.24 -18.91
CA PHE A 229 14.27 -12.64 -18.67
C PHE A 229 15.25 -12.82 -17.51
N ARG A 230 15.05 -13.87 -16.73
CA ARG A 230 16.01 -14.37 -15.74
C ARG A 230 16.72 -15.59 -16.29
N ASP A 231 18.03 -15.64 -16.18
CA ASP A 231 18.81 -16.85 -16.43
C ASP A 231 18.88 -17.68 -15.14
N ASN A 232 18.25 -18.84 -15.15
CA ASN A 232 18.18 -19.73 -14.00
C ASN A 232 19.51 -20.40 -13.65
N LYS A 233 20.49 -20.40 -14.57
CA LYS A 233 21.82 -20.94 -14.34
C LYS A 233 22.76 -19.92 -13.71
N THR A 234 22.70 -18.67 -14.16
CA THR A 234 23.63 -17.62 -13.70
C THR A 234 23.03 -16.68 -12.66
N GLY A 235 21.70 -16.59 -12.57
CA GLY A 235 20.98 -15.62 -11.75
C GLY A 235 20.90 -14.21 -12.35
N LYS A 236 21.55 -13.97 -13.49
CA LYS A 236 21.50 -12.67 -14.19
C LYS A 236 20.15 -12.43 -14.82
N HIS A 237 19.85 -11.16 -15.06
CA HIS A 237 18.64 -10.74 -15.77
C HIS A 237 19.01 -10.04 -17.08
N TYR A 238 18.20 -10.26 -18.11
CA TYR A 238 18.38 -9.70 -19.44
C TYR A 238 17.10 -8.99 -19.85
N MET A 239 17.19 -7.68 -20.06
CA MET A 239 16.10 -6.91 -20.67
C MET A 239 16.32 -6.92 -22.17
N ILE A 240 15.42 -7.54 -22.92
CA ILE A 240 15.57 -7.82 -24.34
C ILE A 240 14.46 -7.13 -25.11
N HIS A 241 14.85 -6.37 -26.13
CA HIS A 241 13.92 -5.77 -27.07
C HIS A 241 13.59 -6.79 -28.17
N LEU A 242 12.41 -7.39 -28.10
CA LEU A 242 11.96 -8.36 -29.10
C LEU A 242 11.43 -7.65 -30.35
N THR A 243 11.58 -8.28 -31.51
CA THR A 243 11.03 -7.79 -32.77
C THR A 243 10.16 -8.85 -33.42
N PHE A 244 8.86 -8.61 -33.34
CA PHE A 244 7.83 -9.45 -33.95
C PHE A 244 7.79 -9.35 -35.49
N THR A 245 8.75 -8.64 -36.12
CA THR A 245 8.83 -8.47 -37.58
C THR A 245 10.25 -8.73 -38.09
N ARG A 246 10.39 -9.57 -39.13
CA ARG A 246 11.69 -9.75 -39.82
C ARG A 246 12.03 -8.49 -40.61
N LYS A 247 13.10 -7.78 -40.24
CA LYS A 247 13.81 -6.89 -41.18
C LYS A 247 15.18 -7.48 -41.49
N SER A 248 15.53 -7.52 -42.77
CA SER A 248 16.68 -8.22 -43.35
C SER A 248 18.06 -7.65 -43.00
N GLN A 249 18.18 -6.79 -41.98
CA GLN A 249 19.44 -6.18 -41.55
C GLN A 249 19.59 -6.26 -40.03
N GLU A 250 19.50 -7.47 -39.48
CA GLU A 250 19.84 -7.73 -38.09
C GLU A 250 21.34 -8.04 -38.02
N THR A 251 22.09 -7.20 -37.31
CA THR A 251 23.53 -7.34 -37.10
C THR A 251 23.84 -8.53 -36.16
N ASN A 252 25.11 -8.91 -36.02
CA ASN A 252 25.53 -10.03 -35.14
C ASN A 252 25.15 -9.86 -33.65
N GLY A 253 24.71 -8.66 -33.22
CA GLY A 253 24.30 -8.36 -31.84
C GLY A 253 22.79 -8.25 -31.63
N PHE A 254 21.99 -8.75 -32.57
CA PHE A 254 20.52 -8.69 -32.52
C PHE A 254 19.91 -10.01 -31.99
N PRO A 255 18.85 -9.97 -31.13
CA PRO A 255 18.22 -8.76 -30.57
C PRO A 255 19.12 -8.05 -29.55
N GLY A 256 18.99 -6.73 -29.48
CA GLY A 256 19.70 -5.94 -28.48
C GLY A 256 19.19 -6.26 -27.08
N PHE A 257 20.07 -6.23 -26.10
CA PHE A 257 19.71 -6.48 -24.72
C PHE A 257 20.62 -5.76 -23.73
N ASP A 258 20.05 -5.41 -22.59
CA ASP A 258 20.77 -4.96 -21.39
C ASP A 258 20.92 -6.12 -20.41
N THR A 259 21.98 -6.07 -19.60
CA THR A 259 22.30 -7.11 -18.61
C THR A 259 22.33 -6.51 -17.22
N PHE A 260 21.71 -7.22 -16.28
CA PHE A 260 21.70 -6.88 -14.86
C PHE A 260 22.20 -8.07 -14.05
N ASP A 261 23.00 -7.81 -13.02
CA ASP A 261 23.63 -8.85 -12.21
C ASP A 261 22.65 -9.52 -11.24
N SER A 262 21.55 -8.85 -10.88
CA SER A 262 20.45 -9.42 -10.08
C SER A 262 19.10 -8.77 -10.40
N PHE A 263 18.03 -9.26 -9.77
CA PHE A 263 16.71 -8.65 -9.89
C PHE A 263 16.69 -7.25 -9.27
N GLU A 264 17.35 -7.06 -8.12
CA GLU A 264 17.50 -5.75 -7.46
C GLU A 264 18.26 -4.75 -8.33
N ASP A 265 19.30 -5.21 -9.04
CA ASP A 265 20.04 -4.36 -10.00
C ASP A 265 19.13 -3.89 -11.14
N TRP A 266 18.27 -4.78 -11.67
CA TRP A 266 17.26 -4.38 -12.66
C TRP A 266 16.20 -3.43 -12.08
N LEU A 267 15.69 -3.67 -10.87
CA LEU A 267 14.75 -2.76 -10.21
C LEU A 267 15.36 -1.35 -10.09
N GLU A 268 16.65 -1.28 -9.78
CA GLU A 268 17.34 -0.02 -9.57
C GLU A 268 17.72 0.70 -10.87
N ASN A 269 18.17 -0.02 -11.89
CA ASN A 269 18.76 0.59 -13.08
C ASN A 269 17.91 0.45 -14.35
N GLY A 270 17.05 -0.55 -14.44
CA GLY A 270 16.12 -0.76 -15.56
C GLY A 270 14.73 -0.21 -15.24
N LEU A 271 13.96 -0.94 -14.44
CA LEU A 271 12.54 -0.66 -14.16
C LEU A 271 12.30 0.76 -13.66
N TYR A 272 13.13 1.27 -12.74
CA TYR A 272 12.99 2.64 -12.25
C TYR A 272 13.13 3.67 -13.37
N MET A 273 14.08 3.49 -14.29
CA MET A 273 14.34 4.47 -15.35
C MET A 273 13.12 4.60 -16.26
N ASP A 274 12.56 3.47 -16.70
CA ASP A 274 11.36 3.45 -17.55
C ASP A 274 10.14 4.00 -16.83
N GLN A 275 10.00 3.70 -15.53
CA GLN A 275 8.92 4.22 -14.71
C GLN A 275 8.98 5.75 -14.59
N GLN A 276 10.18 6.32 -14.41
CA GLN A 276 10.34 7.77 -14.40
C GLN A 276 9.88 8.39 -15.72
N PHE A 277 10.32 7.81 -16.84
CA PHE A 277 9.87 8.27 -18.16
C PHE A 277 8.36 8.15 -18.31
N TYR A 278 7.76 7.01 -17.95
CA TYR A 278 6.33 6.77 -18.06
C TYR A 278 5.49 7.84 -17.35
N TYR A 279 5.82 8.15 -16.09
CA TYR A 279 5.08 9.16 -15.31
C TYR A 279 5.40 10.61 -15.68
N GLU A 280 6.53 10.90 -16.32
CA GLU A 280 6.80 12.24 -16.87
C GLU A 280 5.91 12.57 -18.09
N PHE A 281 5.38 11.54 -18.79
CA PHE A 281 4.58 11.69 -20.00
C PHE A 281 3.09 11.30 -19.85
N LYS A 282 2.66 10.89 -18.65
CA LYS A 282 1.25 10.59 -18.31
C LYS A 282 0.57 11.83 -17.73
#